data_AF-A0A078HTJ6-F1
#
_entry.id   AF-A0A078HTJ6-F1
#
_cell.length_a   1.000
_cell.length_b   1.000
_cell.length_c   1.000
_cell.angle_alpha   90.00
_cell.angle_beta   90.00
_cell.angle_gamma   90.00
#
_symmetry.space_group_name_H-M   'P 1'
#
loop_
_entity.id
_entity.type
_entity.pdbx_description
1 polymer ?
#
loop_
_entity_poly.entity_id
_entity_poly.type
_entity_poly.pdbx_seq_one_letter_code
_entity_poly.pdbx_strand_id
1 'polypeptide(L)'
;MLRYIYCHQNEDGGWGLHIEGKSGMFCTALNYICLRILGEGPDGGPRNACKRARQWILDRGGVTYIPSWGKSWLSVRFSET
;
A
#
# COMPACT_ATOMS: atom_id res chain seq x y z
N MET A 1 8.85 10.70 4.35
CA MET A 1 8.20 9.41 4.05
C MET A 1 7.10 9.54 2.99
N LEU A 2 6.01 10.27 3.25
CA LEU A 2 4.88 10.44 2.31
C LEU A 2 5.32 10.82 0.88
N ARG A 3 6.19 11.83 0.74
CA ARG A 3 6.71 12.27 -0.57
C ARG A 3 7.36 11.13 -1.36
N TYR A 4 8.16 10.29 -0.70
CA TYR A 4 8.83 9.16 -1.35
C TYR A 4 7.82 8.12 -1.85
N ILE A 5 6.82 7.78 -1.02
CA ILE A 5 5.75 6.84 -1.38
C ILE A 5 4.99 7.37 -2.60
N TYR A 6 4.66 8.66 -2.64
CA TYR A 6 3.95 9.26 -3.77
C TYR A 6 4.74 9.30 -5.07
N CYS A 7 6.05 9.59 -5.00
CA CYS A 7 6.89 9.65 -6.19
C CYS A 7 7.03 8.30 -6.90
N HIS A 8 6.92 7.19 -6.16
CA HIS A 8 7.13 5.85 -6.68
C HIS A 8 5.84 5.03 -6.82
N GLN A 9 4.68 5.68 -6.73
CA GLN A 9 3.42 5.01 -7.07
C GLN A 9 3.33 4.87 -8.58
N ASN A 10 3.19 3.62 -9.05
CA ASN A 10 3.04 3.31 -10.46
C ASN A 10 1.73 3.89 -11.03
N GLU A 11 1.63 3.96 -12.35
CA GLU A 11 0.45 4.49 -13.05
C GLU A 11 -0.83 3.67 -12.78
N ASP A 12 -0.68 2.37 -12.51
CA ASP A 12 -1.79 1.49 -12.13
C ASP A 12 -2.26 1.70 -10.67
N GLY A 13 -1.52 2.47 -9.87
CA GLY A 13 -1.86 2.77 -8.47
C GLY A 13 -1.15 1.88 -7.44
N GLY A 14 -0.35 0.91 -7.88
CA GLY A 14 0.42 0.04 -6.99
C GLY A 14 1.88 0.46 -6.79
N TRP A 15 2.62 -0.38 -6.06
CA TRP A 15 4.07 -0.26 -5.85
C TRP A 15 4.75 -1.60 -6.09
N GLY A 16 5.97 -1.55 -6.63
CA GLY A 16 6.84 -2.71 -6.79
C GLY A 16 7.76 -2.95 -5.58
N LEU A 17 8.51 -4.06 -5.65
CA LEU A 17 9.54 -4.43 -4.65
C LEU A 17 10.73 -3.45 -4.64
N HIS A 18 10.93 -2.77 -5.75
CA HIS A 18 11.94 -1.74 -5.98
C HIS A 18 11.31 -0.66 -6.85
N ILE A 19 11.97 0.48 -6.98
CA ILE A 19 11.41 1.69 -7.61
C ILE A 19 11.02 1.52 -9.09
N GLU A 20 11.65 0.58 -9.81
CA GLU A 20 11.36 0.24 -11.21
C GLU A 20 10.49 -1.02 -11.33
N GLY A 21 10.14 -1.63 -10.20
CA GLY A 21 9.39 -2.87 -10.16
C GLY A 21 7.92 -2.69 -10.50
N LYS A 22 7.36 -3.68 -11.19
CA LYS A 22 5.91 -3.78 -11.38
C LYS A 22 5.17 -3.89 -10.06
N SER A 23 3.96 -3.35 -10.03
CA SER A 23 3.10 -3.37 -8.85
C SER A 23 2.84 -4.79 -8.35
N GLY A 24 3.05 -5.00 -7.05
CA GLY A 24 2.84 -6.28 -6.37
C GLY A 24 1.97 -6.14 -5.13
N MET A 25 1.25 -7.21 -4.75
CA MET A 25 0.32 -7.19 -3.62
C MET A 25 1.00 -6.81 -2.30
N PHE A 26 2.19 -7.38 -2.03
CA PHE A 26 2.95 -7.10 -0.82
C PHE A 26 3.28 -5.62 -0.68
N CYS A 27 3.98 -5.05 -1.66
CA CYS A 27 4.44 -3.67 -1.63
C CYS A 27 3.27 -2.68 -1.72
N THR A 28 2.23 -2.98 -2.47
CA THR A 28 1.05 -2.11 -2.58
C THR A 28 0.27 -2.05 -1.27
N ALA A 29 0.05 -3.21 -0.63
CA ALA A 29 -0.64 -3.27 0.66
C ALA A 29 0.15 -2.55 1.75
N LEU A 30 1.48 -2.78 1.83
CA LEU A 30 2.32 -2.11 2.83
C LEU A 30 2.40 -0.61 2.61
N ASN A 31 2.61 -0.12 1.39
CA ASN A 31 2.62 1.31 1.12
C ASN A 31 1.25 1.95 1.42
N TYR A 32 0.14 1.30 1.06
CA TYR A 32 -1.20 1.77 1.44
C TYR A 32 -1.33 1.89 2.96
N ILE A 33 -0.94 0.88 3.73
CA ILE A 33 -0.99 0.91 5.19
C ILE A 33 -0.09 2.00 5.76
N CYS A 34 1.13 2.15 5.25
CA CYS A 34 2.02 3.24 5.66
C CYS A 34 1.39 4.61 5.43
N LEU A 35 0.72 4.84 4.29
CA LEU A 35 -0.03 6.08 4.06
C LEU A 35 -1.13 6.27 5.12
N ARG A 36 -1.90 5.22 5.42
CA ARG A 36 -2.96 5.27 6.44
C ARG A 36 -2.43 5.57 7.85
N ILE A 37 -1.32 4.95 8.24
CA ILE A 37 -0.67 5.18 9.55
C ILE A 37 -0.12 6.61 9.64
N LEU A 38 0.41 7.14 8.54
CA LEU A 38 0.95 8.51 8.46
C LEU A 38 -0.14 9.60 8.39
N GLY A 39 -1.41 9.25 8.56
CA GLY A 39 -2.53 10.19 8.68
C GLY A 39 -3.30 10.45 7.38
N GLU A 40 -2.97 9.78 6.27
CA GLU A 40 -3.75 9.94 5.04
C GLU A 40 -5.11 9.26 5.13
N GLY A 41 -6.13 9.96 4.63
CA GLY A 41 -7.47 9.41 4.51
C GLY A 41 -7.57 8.27 3.50
N PRO A 42 -8.69 7.53 3.47
CA PRO A 42 -8.92 6.47 2.48
C PRO A 42 -8.86 6.98 1.05
N ASP A 43 -9.26 8.23 0.82
CA ASP A 43 -9.21 8.87 -0.49
C ASP A 43 -8.15 10.00 -0.52
N GLY A 44 -7.21 9.96 0.43
CA GLY A 44 -6.14 10.95 0.59
C GLY A 44 -4.96 10.78 -0.37
N GLY A 45 -4.01 11.69 -0.21
CA GLY A 45 -2.79 11.80 -0.99
C GLY A 45 -2.96 12.44 -2.38
N PRO A 46 -1.85 12.92 -2.99
CA PRO A 46 -1.86 13.49 -4.33
C PRO A 46 -2.45 12.52 -5.36
N ARG A 47 -3.27 13.04 -6.28
CA ARG A 47 -3.95 12.23 -7.33
C ARG A 47 -4.74 11.05 -6.76
N ASN A 48 -5.29 11.18 -5.55
CA ASN A 48 -6.02 10.14 -4.83
C ASN A 48 -5.20 8.84 -4.66
N ALA A 49 -3.93 8.98 -4.27
CA ALA A 49 -2.99 7.87 -4.15
C ALA A 49 -3.55 6.71 -3.31
N CYS A 50 -4.17 6.99 -2.16
CA CYS A 50 -4.77 5.98 -1.29
C CYS A 50 -5.94 5.25 -1.96
N LYS A 51 -6.80 5.97 -2.68
CA LYS A 51 -7.95 5.38 -3.40
C LYS A 51 -7.48 4.44 -4.50
N ARG A 52 -6.49 4.88 -5.31
CA ARG A 52 -5.92 4.09 -6.40
C ARG A 52 -5.25 2.81 -5.88
N ALA A 53 -4.49 2.92 -4.80
CA ALA A 53 -3.88 1.78 -4.12
C ALA A 53 -4.93 0.77 -3.63
N ARG A 54 -5.98 1.26 -2.95
CA ARG A 54 -7.08 0.43 -2.46
C ARG A 54 -7.79 -0.28 -3.61
N GLN A 55 -8.10 0.43 -4.69
CA GLN A 55 -8.73 -0.16 -5.87
C GLN A 55 -7.85 -1.24 -6.48
N TRP A 56 -6.56 -0.98 -6.68
CA TRP A 56 -5.60 -1.94 -7.22
C TRP A 56 -5.55 -3.24 -6.41
N ILE A 57 -5.60 -3.14 -5.08
CA ILE A 57 -5.64 -4.27 -4.14
C ILE A 57 -6.95 -5.06 -4.31
N LEU A 58 -8.10 -4.37 -4.32
CA LEU A 58 -9.42 -5.01 -4.42
C LEU A 58 -9.61 -5.72 -5.76
N ASP A 59 -9.18 -5.11 -6.86
CA ASP A 59 -9.27 -5.67 -8.21
C ASP A 59 -8.48 -6.99 -8.36
N ARG A 60 -7.54 -7.26 -7.46
CA ARG A 60 -6.70 -8.47 -7.43
C ARG A 60 -7.07 -9.44 -6.31
N GLY A 61 -8.32 -9.36 -5.83
CA GLY A 61 -8.85 -10.29 -4.83
C GLY A 61 -8.51 -9.91 -3.39
N GLY A 62 -8.00 -8.69 -3.16
CA GLY A 62 -7.66 -8.19 -1.84
C GLY A 62 -6.35 -8.72 -1.28
N VAL A 63 -6.09 -8.42 -0.01
CA VAL A 63 -4.84 -8.78 0.69
C VAL A 63 -4.72 -10.27 1.03
N THR A 64 -5.72 -11.10 0.72
CA THR A 64 -5.71 -12.55 1.00
C THR A 64 -4.60 -13.29 0.25
N TYR A 65 -4.24 -12.79 -0.94
CA TYR A 65 -3.17 -13.31 -1.79
C TYR A 65 -1.78 -12.72 -1.48
N ILE A 66 -1.63 -12.00 -0.37
CA ILE A 66 -0.33 -11.47 0.04
C ILE A 66 0.64 -12.61 0.41
N PRO A 67 1.94 -12.51 0.08
CA PRO A 67 2.97 -13.46 0.52
C PRO A 67 2.99 -13.66 2.04
N SER A 68 3.55 -14.78 2.51
CA SER A 68 3.60 -15.14 3.94
C SER A 68 4.17 -14.04 4.83
N TRP A 69 5.25 -13.38 4.41
CA TRP A 69 5.82 -12.22 5.11
C TRP A 69 4.83 -11.05 5.25
N GLY A 70 3.98 -10.82 4.26
CA GLY A 70 2.92 -9.81 4.36
C GLY A 70 1.89 -10.16 5.42
N LYS A 71 1.51 -11.45 5.52
CA LYS A 71 0.59 -11.91 6.58
C LYS A 71 1.19 -11.67 7.97
N SER A 72 2.48 -11.91 8.14
CA SER A 72 3.19 -11.62 9.41
C SER A 72 3.06 -10.14 9.78
N TRP A 73 3.38 -9.22 8.85
CA TRP A 73 3.24 -7.78 9.09
C TRP A 73 1.81 -7.34 9.43
N LEU A 74 0.80 -7.88 8.74
CA LEU A 74 -0.60 -7.55 8.97
C LEU A 74 -1.16 -8.12 10.29
N SER A 75 -0.53 -9.16 10.83
CA SER A 75 -0.96 -9.81 12.08
C SER A 75 -0.42 -9.11 13.33
N VAL A 76 0.62 -8.28 13.18
CA VAL A 76 1.17 -7.50 14.28
C VAL A 76 0.17 -6.40 14.65
N ARG A 77 -0.45 -6.50 15.82
CA ARG A 77 -1.23 -5.41 16.39
C ARG A 77 -0.29 -4.37 16.98
N PHE A 78 -0.44 -3.12 16.55
CA PHE A 78 0.06 -1.99 17.32
C PHE A 78 -0.93 -1.75 18.47
N SER A 79 -0.62 -2.23 19.66
CA SER A 79 -1.31 -1.81 20.88
C SER A 79 -0.79 -0.43 21.27
N GLU A 80 -1.68 0.54 21.38
CA GLU A 80 -1.38 1.81 22.03
C GLU A 80 -1.09 1.52 23.53
N THR A 81 0.14 1.78 23.97
CA THR A 81 0.48 2.01 25.38
C THR A 81 0.46 3.49 25.68
#